data_AF-A0A9E2A3V5-F1
#
_entry.id   AF-A0A9E2A3V5-F1
#
_cell.length_a   1.000
_cell.length_b   1.000
_cell.length_c   1.000
_cell.angle_alpha   90.00
_cell.angle_beta   90.00
_cell.angle_gamma   90.00
#
_symmetry.space_group_name_H-M   'P 1'
#
loop_
_entity.id
_entity.type
_entity.pdbx_description
1 polymer ?
#
loop_
_entity_poly.entity_id
_entity_poly.type
_entity_poly.pdbx_seq_one_letter_code
_entity_poly.pdbx_strand_id
1 'polypeptide(L)'
;MTPAIALLRQRRIPHRVHEYGHDASAESYGLEAAEKLGVAPEQVFKTLVVKLDSGRLAVGIVPVSSMLNLKRMARACRAKKAAMATPTEVERATGYVLGGVSPLGQRKPLATVLDTTA
;
A
#
# COMPACT_ATOMS: atom_id res chain seq x y z
N MET A 1 -8.42 -9.52 -13.58
CA MET A 1 -8.27 -8.05 -13.57
C MET A 1 -8.58 -7.53 -12.17
N THR A 2 -7.67 -6.78 -11.56
CA THR A 2 -7.83 -6.30 -10.18
C THR A 2 -8.71 -5.04 -10.09
N PRO A 3 -9.30 -4.72 -8.92
CA PRO A 3 -10.06 -3.49 -8.72
C PRO A 3 -9.25 -2.22 -9.03
N ALA A 4 -7.94 -2.20 -8.73
CA ALA A 4 -7.05 -1.10 -9.06
C ALA A 4 -6.97 -0.81 -10.56
N ILE A 5 -6.70 -1.85 -11.37
CA ILE A 5 -6.62 -1.72 -12.83
C ILE A 5 -7.97 -1.33 -13.42
N ALA A 6 -9.06 -1.91 -12.91
CA ALA A 6 -10.41 -1.57 -13.32
C ALA A 6 -10.74 -0.08 -13.05
N LEU A 7 -10.38 0.44 -11.87
CA LEU A 7 -10.56 1.84 -11.52
C LEU A 7 -9.77 2.78 -12.44
N LEU A 8 -8.49 2.49 -12.69
CA LEU A 8 -7.64 3.31 -13.57
C LEU A 8 -8.19 3.35 -15.00
N ARG A 9 -8.63 2.21 -15.54
CA ARG A 9 -9.28 2.12 -16.85
C ARG A 9 -10.58 2.92 -16.90
N GLN A 10 -11.45 2.75 -15.89
CA GLN A 10 -12.70 3.50 -15.79
C GLN A 10 -12.47 5.02 -15.76
N ARG A 11 -11.43 5.47 -15.06
CA ARG A 11 -11.04 6.89 -14.96
C ARG A 11 -10.17 7.38 -16.10
N ARG A 12 -9.80 6.51 -17.04
CA ARG A 12 -8.90 6.81 -18.17
C ARG A 12 -7.56 7.41 -17.72
N ILE A 13 -7.04 6.95 -16.58
CA ILE A 13 -5.73 7.38 -16.06
C ILE A 13 -4.65 6.57 -16.79
N PRO A 14 -3.67 7.22 -17.44
CA PRO A 14 -2.55 6.52 -18.06
C PRO A 14 -1.79 5.68 -17.04
N HIS A 15 -1.59 4.40 -17.34
CA HIS A 15 -0.85 3.48 -16.50
C HIS A 15 -0.27 2.34 -17.34
N ARG A 16 0.80 1.73 -16.84
CA ARG A 16 1.37 0.50 -17.37
C ARG A 16 1.28 -0.59 -16.31
N VAL A 17 0.87 -1.78 -16.73
CA VAL A 17 0.94 -2.97 -15.87
C VAL A 17 2.29 -3.61 -16.09
N HIS A 18 3.01 -3.85 -15.00
CA HIS A 18 4.26 -4.60 -14.98
C HIS A 18 3.98 -5.95 -14.32
N GLU A 19 4.28 -7.03 -15.02
CA GLU A 19 4.06 -8.40 -14.56
C GLU A 19 5.41 -9.08 -14.36
N TYR A 20 5.52 -9.86 -13.29
CA TYR A 20 6.69 -10.66 -12.97
C TYR A 20 6.22 -11.98 -12.33
N GLY A 21 6.99 -13.05 -12.48
CA GLY A 21 6.69 -14.32 -11.81
C GLY A 21 6.99 -14.19 -10.32
N HIS A 22 6.02 -14.44 -9.44
CA HIS A 22 6.22 -14.43 -7.99
C HIS A 22 6.71 -15.80 -7.50
N ASP A 23 7.72 -15.81 -6.64
CA ASP A 23 8.17 -16.97 -5.90
C ASP A 23 7.48 -17.01 -4.53
N ALA A 24 6.72 -18.07 -4.26
CA ALA A 24 5.99 -18.23 -3.00
C ALA A 24 6.90 -18.27 -1.76
N SER A 25 8.20 -18.51 -1.93
CA SER A 25 9.20 -18.48 -0.86
C SER A 25 9.76 -17.09 -0.57
N ALA A 26 9.42 -16.07 -1.37
CA ALA A 26 9.96 -14.72 -1.21
C ALA A 26 9.45 -14.07 0.09
N GLU A 27 10.39 -13.56 0.90
CA GLU A 27 10.09 -12.90 2.18
C GLU A 27 9.46 -11.51 2.02
N SER A 28 9.64 -10.86 0.86
CA SER A 28 9.16 -9.50 0.59
C SER A 28 8.71 -9.34 -0.87
N TYR A 29 7.40 -9.31 -1.07
CA TYR A 29 6.76 -9.04 -2.37
C TYR A 29 7.30 -7.78 -3.06
N GLY A 30 7.61 -6.75 -2.28
CA GLY A 30 8.04 -5.45 -2.81
C GLY A 30 9.49 -5.43 -3.30
N LEU A 31 10.41 -6.07 -2.58
CA LEU A 31 11.82 -6.15 -3.00
C LEU A 31 11.99 -7.11 -4.16
N GLU A 32 11.25 -8.22 -4.15
CA GLU A 32 11.20 -9.16 -5.27
C GLU A 32 10.70 -8.46 -6.55
N ALA A 33 9.66 -7.61 -6.44
CA ALA A 33 9.19 -6.82 -7.57
C ALA A 33 10.28 -5.90 -8.13
N ALA A 34 11.03 -5.22 -7.25
CA ALA A 34 12.11 -4.34 -7.67
C ALA A 34 13.20 -5.09 -8.44
N GLU A 35 13.64 -6.23 -7.90
CA GLU A 35 14.64 -7.10 -8.52
C GLU A 35 14.18 -7.64 -9.88
N LYS A 36 13.00 -8.28 -9.92
CA LYS A 36 12.50 -8.94 -11.14
C LYS A 36 12.12 -7.96 -12.24
N LEU A 37 11.76 -6.72 -11.89
CA LEU A 37 11.45 -5.67 -12.86
C LEU A 37 12.67 -4.81 -13.21
N GLY A 38 13.81 -5.00 -12.55
CA GLY A 38 15.04 -4.25 -12.79
C GLY A 38 14.90 -2.75 -12.47
N VAL A 39 14.15 -2.41 -11.43
CA VAL A 39 13.92 -1.02 -10.99
C VAL A 39 14.51 -0.78 -9.62
N ALA A 40 14.85 0.47 -9.32
CA ALA A 40 15.38 0.84 -8.00
C ALA A 40 14.31 0.59 -6.91
N PRO A 41 14.65 -0.03 -5.76
CA PRO A 41 13.71 -0.27 -4.66
C PRO A 41 13.03 1.00 -4.14
N GLU A 42 13.65 2.17 -4.29
CA GLU A 42 13.10 3.48 -3.90
C GLU A 42 11.91 3.89 -4.77
N GLN A 43 11.82 3.34 -5.99
CA GLN A 43 10.75 3.61 -6.95
C GLN A 43 9.59 2.61 -6.85
N VAL A 44 9.76 1.54 -6.06
CA VAL A 44 8.68 0.58 -5.76
C VAL A 44 8.10 0.92 -4.40
N PHE A 45 6.78 1.05 -4.32
CA PHE A 45 6.09 1.46 -3.11
C PHE A 45 5.21 0.33 -2.57
N LYS A 46 5.24 0.14 -1.25
CA LYS A 46 4.33 -0.76 -0.53
C LYS A 46 3.21 0.03 0.13
N THR A 47 2.02 -0.58 0.14
CA THR A 47 0.83 -0.02 0.77
C THR A 47 0.60 -0.70 2.10
N LEU A 48 0.49 0.10 3.16
CA LEU A 48 0.32 -0.35 4.54
C LEU A 48 -0.93 0.29 5.11
N VAL A 49 -1.67 -0.45 5.96
CA VAL A 49 -2.85 0.07 6.65
C VAL A 49 -2.53 0.22 8.13
N VAL A 50 -2.88 1.37 8.70
CA VAL A 50 -2.74 1.67 10.12
C VAL A 50 -4.08 1.94 10.76
N LYS A 51 -4.19 1.63 12.04
CA LYS A 51 -5.29 2.02 12.91
C LYS A 51 -4.88 3.20 13.77
N LEU A 52 -5.67 4.27 13.69
CA LEU A 52 -5.48 5.47 14.50
C LEU A 52 -6.07 5.28 15.90
N ASP A 53 -5.67 6.11 16.85
CA ASP A 53 -6.25 6.17 18.21
C ASP A 53 -7.78 6.33 18.24
N SER A 54 -8.36 7.03 17.26
CA SER A 54 -9.81 7.12 17.04
C SER A 54 -10.49 5.82 16.59
N GLY A 55 -9.73 4.75 16.32
CA GLY A 55 -10.22 3.50 15.74
C GLY A 55 -10.39 3.51 14.22
N ARG A 56 -10.28 4.68 13.58
CA ARG A 56 -10.31 4.82 12.12
C ARG A 56 -9.06 4.21 11.47
N LEU A 57 -9.23 3.66 10.28
CA LEU A 57 -8.14 3.16 9.46
C LEU A 57 -7.63 4.23 8.49
N ALA A 58 -6.33 4.18 8.18
CA ALA A 58 -5.68 5.02 7.18
C ALA A 58 -4.63 4.20 6.41
N VAL A 59 -4.27 4.67 5.22
CA VAL A 59 -3.29 4.04 4.33
C VAL A 59 -2.00 4.87 4.32
N GLY A 60 -0.87 4.22 4.54
CA GLY A 60 0.47 4.79 4.32
C GLY A 60 1.12 4.11 3.12
N ILE A 61 1.68 4.91 2.22
CA ILE A 61 2.39 4.44 1.03
C ILE A 61 3.84 4.91 1.13
N VAL A 62 4.78 3.97 1.22
CA VAL A 62 6.22 4.24 1.42
C VAL A 62 7.06 3.38 0.49
N PRO A 63 8.31 3.77 0.17
CA PRO A 63 9.21 2.92 -0.60
C PRO A 63 9.39 1.54 0.03
N VAL A 64 9.58 0.50 -0.78
CA VAL A 64 9.76 -0.87 -0.26
C VAL A 64 11.03 -1.01 0.58
N SER A 65 12.05 -0.21 0.27
CA SER A 65 13.30 -0.10 1.03
C SER A 65 13.17 0.63 2.37
N SER A 66 12.01 1.23 2.66
CA SER A 66 11.78 2.02 3.88
C SER A 66 10.80 1.37 4.85
N MET A 67 10.81 1.80 6.12
CA MET A 67 9.81 1.42 7.13
C MET A 67 8.86 2.59 7.40
N LEU A 68 7.56 2.30 7.55
CA LEU A 68 6.57 3.33 7.89
C LEU A 68 6.81 3.88 9.30
N ASN A 69 7.00 5.18 9.41
CA ASN A 69 7.10 5.85 10.71
C ASN A 69 5.71 6.15 11.28
N LEU A 70 5.26 5.35 12.26
CA LEU A 70 3.93 5.47 12.85
C LEU A 70 3.66 6.84 13.52
N LYS A 71 4.68 7.51 14.07
CA LYS A 71 4.53 8.85 14.65
C LYS A 71 4.26 9.89 13.57
N ARG A 72 5.01 9.84 12.45
CA ARG A 72 4.79 10.73 11.29
C ARG A 72 3.43 10.46 10.65
N MET A 73 3.03 9.19 10.54
CA MET A 73 1.72 8.80 10.02
C MET A 73 0.58 9.35 10.89
N ALA A 74 0.65 9.19 12.22
CA ALA A 74 -0.33 9.75 13.13
C ALA A 74 -0.45 11.28 12.95
N ARG A 75 0.68 11.98 12.89
CA ARG A 75 0.72 13.43 12.65
C ARG A 75 0.07 13.82 11.31
N ALA A 76 0.39 13.11 10.23
CA ALA A 76 -0.19 13.36 8.90
C ALA A 76 -1.72 13.16 8.90
N CYS A 77 -2.22 12.20 9.67
CA CYS A 77 -3.66 11.94 9.84
C CYS A 77 -4.34 12.77 10.95
N ARG A 78 -3.63 13.73 11.57
CA ARG A 78 -4.11 14.54 12.71
C ARG A 78 -4.62 13.69 13.88
N ALA A 79 -3.92 12.60 14.18
CA ALA A 79 -4.16 11.66 15.28
C ALA A 79 -3.02 11.71 16.30
N LYS A 80 -3.26 11.26 17.54
CA LYS A 80 -2.19 11.23 18.56
C LYS A 80 -1.30 10.00 18.42
N LYS A 81 -1.87 8.87 18.01
CA LYS A 81 -1.15 7.59 17.82
C LYS A 81 -1.66 6.85 16.58
N ALA A 82 -0.79 6.02 16.03
CA ALA A 82 -1.10 5.04 14.99
C ALA A 82 -0.43 3.71 15.35
N ALA A 83 -1.08 2.61 15.02
CA ALA A 83 -0.56 1.25 15.10
C ALA A 83 -0.82 0.53 13.77
N MET A 84 -0.06 -0.51 13.45
CA MET A 84 -0.37 -1.35 12.28
C MET A 84 -1.76 -1.96 12.45
N ALA A 85 -2.58 -1.91 11.39
CA ALA A 85 -3.86 -2.61 11.39
C ALA A 85 -3.64 -4.12 11.33
N THR A 86 -4.55 -4.88 11.92
CA THR A 86 -4.51 -6.34 11.86
C THR A 86 -4.80 -6.84 10.44
N PRO A 87 -4.31 -8.05 10.06
CA PRO A 87 -4.61 -8.66 8.76
C PRO A 87 -6.10 -8.62 8.40
N THR A 88 -6.97 -9.03 9.33
CA THR A 88 -8.42 -9.05 9.13
C THR A 88 -9.01 -7.65 8.91
N GLU A 89 -8.52 -6.63 9.62
CA GLU A 89 -8.95 -5.24 9.39
C GLU A 89 -8.52 -4.74 8.01
N VAL A 90 -7.30 -5.07 7.56
CA VAL A 90 -6.80 -4.72 6.23
C VAL A 90 -7.66 -5.36 5.14
N GLU A 91 -7.87 -6.67 5.20
CA GLU A 91 -8.63 -7.40 4.17
C GLU A 91 -10.08 -6.94 4.11
N ARG A 92 -10.72 -6.73 5.28
CA ARG A 92 -12.10 -6.26 5.35
C ARG A 92 -12.26 -4.85 4.79
N ALA A 93 -11.35 -3.94 5.10
CA ALA A 93 -11.44 -2.54 4.70
C ALA A 93 -11.04 -2.32 3.23
N THR A 94 -10.01 -3.01 2.77
CA THR A 94 -9.44 -2.82 1.44
C THR A 94 -10.04 -3.74 0.39
N GLY A 95 -10.44 -4.97 0.78
CA GLY A 95 -10.83 -6.02 -0.14
C GLY A 95 -9.64 -6.72 -0.84
N TYR A 96 -8.41 -6.39 -0.46
CA TYR A 96 -7.19 -7.05 -0.92
C TYR A 96 -6.64 -7.98 0.15
N VAL A 97 -5.87 -8.98 -0.26
CA VAL A 97 -5.11 -9.87 0.63
C VAL A 97 -3.77 -9.25 1.01
N LEU A 98 -3.19 -9.68 2.13
CA LEU A 98 -1.82 -9.29 2.51
C LEU A 98 -0.81 -9.67 1.41
N GLY A 99 0.26 -8.87 1.28
CA GLY A 99 1.23 -9.00 0.19
C GLY A 99 0.78 -8.36 -1.14
N GLY A 100 -0.53 -8.21 -1.36
CA GLY A 100 -1.12 -7.67 -2.61
C GLY A 100 -2.02 -6.45 -2.42
N VAL A 101 -1.88 -5.71 -1.31
CA VAL A 101 -2.72 -4.54 -1.04
C VAL A 101 -2.36 -3.40 -1.98
N SER A 102 -3.29 -3.03 -2.85
CA SER A 102 -3.16 -1.83 -3.69
C SER A 102 -3.64 -0.58 -2.95
N PRO A 103 -3.04 0.60 -3.17
CA PRO A 103 -3.58 1.86 -2.67
C PRO A 103 -4.81 2.31 -3.47
N LEU A 104 -5.10 1.64 -4.59
CA LEU A 104 -6.18 1.97 -5.52
C LEU A 104 -7.28 0.91 -5.52
N GLY A 105 -8.52 1.33 -5.72
CA GLY A 105 -9.66 0.42 -5.84
C GLY A 105 -10.01 -0.33 -4.55
N GLN A 106 -9.69 0.25 -3.38
CA GLN A 106 -10.07 -0.31 -2.09
C GLN A 106 -11.59 -0.23 -1.87
N ARG A 107 -12.16 -1.22 -1.16
CA ARG A 107 -13.61 -1.27 -0.86
C ARG A 107 -14.12 -0.04 -0.10
N LYS A 108 -13.34 0.46 0.86
CA LYS A 108 -13.64 1.69 1.60
C LYS A 108 -12.63 2.78 1.23
N PRO A 109 -13.07 4.03 1.03
CA PRO A 109 -12.14 5.15 0.92
C PRO A 109 -11.48 5.38 2.28
N LEU A 110 -10.16 5.28 2.33
CA LEU A 110 -9.35 5.53 3.52
C LEU A 110 -8.48 6.77 3.32
N ALA A 111 -8.27 7.54 4.39
CA ALA A 111 -7.30 8.63 4.37
C ALA A 111 -5.93 8.06 3.97
N THR A 112 -5.36 8.57 2.88
CA THR A 112 -4.15 8.01 2.27
C THR A 112 -3.04 9.04 2.34
N VAL A 113 -1.90 8.61 2.87
CA VAL A 113 -0.68 9.43 3.00
C VAL A 113 0.40 8.77 2.16
N LEU A 114 0.96 9.54 1.22
CA LEU A 114 2.05 9.13 0.35
C LEU A 114 3.35 9.77 0.85
N ASP A 115 4.42 8.99 0.92
CA ASP A 115 5.75 9.53 1.21
C ASP A 115 6.16 10.56 0.16
N THR A 116 6.82 11.63 0.59
CA THR A 116 7.21 12.75 -0.27
C THR A 116 8.32 12.40 -1.25
N THR A 117 8.98 11.24 -1.11
CA THR A 117 9.98 10.77 -2.09
C THR A 117 9.36 10.17 -3.35
N ALA A 118 8.03 10.10 -3.46
CA ALA A 118 7.30 9.62 -4.62
C ALA A 118 7.34 10.59 -5.81
#